data_AF-A0AAE6UUL0-F1
#
_entry.id   AF-A0AAE6UUL0-F1
#
_cell.length_a   1.000
_cell.length_b   1.000
_cell.length_c   1.000
_cell.angle_alpha   90.00
_cell.angle_beta   90.00
_cell.angle_gamma   90.00
#
_symmetry.space_group_name_H-M   'P 1'
#
loop_
_entity.id
_entity.type
_entity.pdbx_description
1 polymer ?
#
loop_
_entity_poly.entity_id
_entity_poly.type
_entity_poly.pdbx_seq_one_letter_code
_entity_poly.pdbx_strand_id
1 'polypeptide(L)'
;MRISIDRKALQWFQEELRIKHGESVRFTVRYGGDSSIQPGYSLGVVAEKPDGEIVSVEKEGIIFFVDSDDLWYFQNYDLFVSYHEEMEEIQFNYVK
;
A
#
# COMPACT_ATOMS: atom_id res chain seq x y z
N MET A 1 10.40 -1.31 -8.15
CA MET A 1 9.41 -0.66 -7.28
C MET A 1 9.83 -0.90 -5.85
N ARG A 2 9.85 0.17 -5.04
CA ARG A 2 10.04 0.16 -3.59
C ARG A 2 8.77 0.67 -2.94
N ILE A 3 8.51 0.20 -1.73
CA ILE A 3 7.39 0.65 -0.90
C ILE A 3 7.95 1.46 0.26
N SER A 4 7.37 2.63 0.49
CA SER A 4 7.67 3.49 1.63
C SER A 4 6.37 3.87 2.33
N ILE A 5 6.34 3.74 3.65
CA ILE A 5 5.17 4.08 4.48
C ILE A 5 5.59 5.22 5.40
N ASP A 6 4.84 6.32 5.34
CA ASP A 6 4.96 7.43 6.28
C ASP A 6 4.55 7.00 7.71
N ARG A 7 5.10 7.68 8.72
CA ARG A 7 4.80 7.37 10.12
C ARG A 7 3.31 7.58 10.47
N LYS A 8 2.65 8.61 9.95
CA LYS A 8 1.23 8.83 10.21
C LYS A 8 0.36 7.82 9.47
N ALA A 9 0.78 7.41 8.26
CA ALA A 9 0.11 6.33 7.54
C ALA A 9 0.19 5.00 8.33
N LEU A 10 1.35 4.69 8.91
CA LEU A 10 1.50 3.52 9.80
C LEU A 10 0.53 3.58 10.98
N GLN A 11 0.42 4.72 11.65
CA GLN A 11 -0.52 4.92 12.76
C GLN A 11 -1.96 4.72 12.31
N TRP A 12 -2.33 5.27 11.16
CA TRP A 12 -3.66 5.07 10.58
C TRP A 12 -3.98 3.59 10.35
N PHE A 13 -3.04 2.80 9.80
CA PHE A 13 -3.23 1.36 9.66
C PHE A 13 -3.42 0.64 11.00
N GLN A 14 -2.67 1.04 12.03
CA GLN A 14 -2.78 0.47 13.37
C GLN A 14 -4.09 0.84 14.07
N GLU A 15 -4.60 2.05 13.86
CA GLU A 15 -5.78 2.60 14.55
C GLU A 15 -7.09 2.25 13.81
N GLU A 16 -7.17 2.58 12.52
CA GLU A 16 -8.40 2.43 11.72
C GLU A 16 -8.59 1.00 11.24
N LEU A 17 -7.53 0.37 10.71
CA LEU A 17 -7.58 -1.03 10.27
C LEU A 17 -7.19 -2.03 11.35
N ARG A 18 -6.86 -1.56 12.55
CA ARG A 18 -6.49 -2.39 13.73
C ARG A 18 -5.35 -3.37 13.47
N ILE A 19 -4.44 -3.01 12.56
CA ILE A 19 -3.30 -3.84 12.19
C ILE A 19 -2.28 -3.87 13.33
N LYS A 20 -1.81 -5.07 13.67
CA LYS A 20 -0.91 -5.33 14.80
C LYS A 20 0.44 -5.86 14.35
N HIS A 21 1.40 -5.79 15.27
CA HIS A 21 2.70 -6.44 15.10
C HIS A 21 2.54 -7.92 14.72
N GLY A 22 3.26 -8.37 13.70
CA GLY A 22 3.20 -9.72 13.15
C GLY A 22 2.10 -9.92 12.11
N GLU A 23 1.30 -8.90 11.82
CA GLU A 23 0.33 -8.90 10.72
C GLU A 23 0.91 -8.27 9.46
N SER A 24 0.13 -8.30 8.38
CA SER A 24 0.57 -7.85 7.07
C SER A 24 -0.56 -7.14 6.35
N VAL A 25 -0.20 -6.18 5.52
CA VAL A 25 -1.09 -5.34 4.73
C VAL A 25 -0.67 -5.44 3.27
N ARG A 26 -1.60 -5.92 2.44
CA ARG A 26 -1.44 -6.01 1.00
C ARG A 26 -2.07 -4.82 0.31
N PHE A 27 -1.33 -4.21 -0.61
CA PHE A 27 -1.89 -3.31 -1.62
C PHE A 27 -2.31 -4.13 -2.84
N THR A 28 -3.60 -4.13 -3.15
CA THR A 28 -4.20 -4.92 -4.24
C THR A 28 -4.58 -4.01 -5.39
N VAL A 29 -4.38 -4.45 -6.64
CA VAL A 29 -4.88 -3.70 -7.80
C VAL A 29 -6.35 -4.04 -8.03
N ARG A 30 -7.20 -3.01 -8.14
CA ARG A 30 -8.64 -3.15 -8.34
C ARG A 30 -9.06 -2.44 -9.62
N TYR A 31 -9.92 -3.10 -10.41
CA TYR A 31 -10.60 -2.43 -11.52
C TYR A 31 -11.65 -1.46 -10.98
N GLY A 32 -11.66 -0.25 -11.51
CA GLY A 32 -12.44 0.88 -11.01
C GLY A 32 -11.60 1.85 -10.18
N GLY A 33 -11.93 3.13 -10.27
CA GLY A 33 -11.18 4.24 -9.67
C GLY A 33 -10.38 5.03 -10.70
N ASP A 34 -9.68 6.06 -10.20
CA ASP A 34 -8.88 6.98 -11.02
C ASP A 34 -7.48 7.12 -10.43
N SER A 35 -6.57 6.26 -10.88
CA SER A 35 -5.14 6.36 -10.55
C SER A 35 -4.42 7.23 -11.57
N SER A 36 -3.52 8.08 -11.09
CA SER A 36 -2.71 8.96 -11.93
C SER A 36 -1.73 8.22 -12.85
N ILE A 37 -1.42 6.94 -12.57
CA ILE A 37 -0.52 6.12 -13.38
C ILE A 37 -1.23 5.05 -14.23
N GLN A 38 -2.46 4.70 -13.88
CA GLN A 38 -3.24 3.65 -14.55
C GLN A 38 -4.74 4.01 -14.55
N PRO A 39 -5.24 4.73 -15.57
CA PRO A 39 -6.65 5.10 -15.65
C PRO A 39 -7.57 3.88 -15.59
N GLY A 40 -8.66 3.98 -14.81
CA GLY A 40 -9.62 2.89 -14.63
C GLY A 40 -9.21 1.82 -13.62
N TYR A 41 -8.08 2.00 -12.93
CA TYR A 41 -7.63 1.15 -11.83
C TYR A 41 -7.34 1.98 -10.58
N SER A 42 -7.36 1.30 -9.42
CA SER A 42 -6.97 1.87 -8.14
C SER A 42 -6.26 0.82 -7.28
N LEU A 43 -5.66 1.28 -6.18
CA LEU A 43 -5.17 0.39 -5.13
C LEU A 43 -6.22 0.23 -4.04
N GLY A 44 -6.42 -1.01 -3.61
CA GLY A 44 -7.12 -1.37 -2.39
C GLY A 44 -6.15 -1.84 -1.31
N VAL A 45 -6.65 -2.00 -0.09
CA VAL A 45 -5.90 -2.48 1.06
C VAL A 45 -6.59 -3.71 1.63
N VAL A 46 -5.81 -4.77 1.91
CA VAL A 46 -6.31 -6.00 2.54
C VAL A 46 -5.35 -6.45 3.63
N ALA A 47 -5.88 -6.84 4.80
CA ALA A 47 -5.10 -7.50 5.84
C ALA A 47 -5.01 -9.00 5.51
N GLU A 48 -3.91 -9.42 4.89
CA GLU A 48 -3.67 -10.82 4.53
C GLU A 48 -2.19 -11.15 4.65
N LYS A 49 -1.89 -12.44 4.84
CA LYS A 49 -0.51 -12.90 4.83
C LYS A 49 -0.02 -13.03 3.38
N PRO A 50 1.26 -12.70 3.11
CA PRO A 50 1.85 -12.97 1.82
C PRO A 50 1.73 -14.43 1.40
N ASP A 51 1.43 -14.65 0.12
CA ASP A 51 1.51 -15.95 -0.54
C ASP A 51 2.29 -15.80 -1.85
N GLY A 52 3.33 -16.61 -2.04
CA GLY A 52 4.20 -16.51 -3.22
C GLY A 52 5.21 -15.36 -3.19
N GLU A 53 5.51 -14.80 -4.36
CA GLU A 53 6.52 -13.77 -4.55
C GLU A 53 5.94 -12.36 -4.33
N ILE A 54 6.61 -11.58 -3.50
CA ILE A 54 6.17 -10.24 -3.11
C ILE A 54 7.28 -9.20 -3.21
N VAL A 55 6.88 -7.94 -3.36
CA VAL A 55 7.70 -6.76 -3.03
C VAL A 55 7.17 -6.18 -1.73
N SER A 56 8.03 -5.96 -0.74
CA SER A 56 7.58 -5.56 0.60
C SER A 56 8.51 -4.57 1.31
N VAL A 57 7.96 -3.97 2.37
CA VAL A 57 8.68 -3.20 3.39
C VAL A 57 8.14 -3.56 4.77
N GLU A 58 9.03 -3.67 5.76
CA GLU A 58 8.63 -3.88 7.15
C GLU A 58 8.72 -2.58 7.95
N LYS A 59 7.68 -2.29 8.73
CA LYS A 59 7.64 -1.16 9.69
C LYS A 59 7.03 -1.65 11.00
N GLU A 60 7.80 -1.52 12.09
CA GLU A 60 7.34 -1.90 13.44
C GLU A 60 6.76 -3.32 13.52
N GLY A 61 7.35 -4.26 12.77
CA GLY A 61 6.89 -5.66 12.71
C GLY A 61 5.61 -5.88 11.89
N ILE A 62 5.15 -4.88 11.14
CA ILE A 62 4.06 -5.00 10.16
C ILE A 62 4.68 -5.05 8.76
N ILE A 63 4.28 -6.03 7.96
CA ILE A 63 4.73 -6.17 6.57
C ILE A 63 3.73 -5.48 5.64
N PHE A 64 4.19 -4.53 4.86
CA PHE A 64 3.41 -3.91 3.78
C PHE A 64 3.91 -4.43 2.44
N PHE A 65 3.03 -4.94 1.59
CA PHE A 65 3.47 -5.62 0.37
C PHE A 65 2.51 -5.49 -0.81
N VAL A 66 3.05 -5.86 -1.98
CA VAL A 66 2.37 -6.03 -3.26
C VAL A 66 2.84 -7.37 -3.83
N ASP A 67 1.94 -8.15 -4.43
CA ASP A 67 2.33 -9.38 -5.14
C ASP A 67 3.09 -9.05 -6.43
N SER A 68 4.04 -9.90 -6.79
CA SER A 68 4.79 -9.76 -8.05
C SER A 68 3.87 -9.66 -9.28
N ASP A 69 2.70 -10.31 -9.25
CA ASP A 69 1.70 -10.28 -10.32
C ASP A 69 1.02 -8.92 -10.49
N ASP A 70 1.06 -8.04 -9.49
CA ASP A 70 0.49 -6.70 -9.52
C ASP A 70 1.53 -5.62 -9.90
N LEU A 71 2.80 -5.99 -10.12
CA LEU A 71 3.88 -5.02 -10.40
C LEU A 71 3.69 -4.23 -11.69
N TRP A 72 2.97 -4.78 -12.67
CA TRP A 72 2.67 -4.10 -13.94
C TRP A 72 1.90 -2.78 -13.71
N TYR A 73 1.09 -2.71 -12.64
CA TYR A 73 0.31 -1.51 -12.32
C TYR A 73 1.22 -0.32 -12.06
N PHE A 74 2.36 -0.54 -11.41
CA PHE A 74 3.23 0.53 -10.93
C PHE A 74 4.09 1.18 -12.02
N GLN A 75 4.16 0.65 -13.25
CA GLN A 75 4.87 1.26 -14.39
C GLN A 75 6.27 1.84 -14.08
N ASN A 76 7.06 1.16 -13.25
CA ASN A 76 8.39 1.59 -12.74
C ASN A 76 8.39 2.72 -11.70
N TYR A 77 7.23 3.14 -11.19
CA TYR A 77 7.13 4.01 -10.02
C TYR A 77 7.34 3.20 -8.72
N ASP A 78 7.85 3.89 -7.71
CA ASP A 78 7.83 3.49 -6.31
C ASP A 78 6.50 3.92 -5.67
N LEU A 79 6.03 3.13 -4.71
CA LEU A 79 4.83 3.43 -3.93
C LEU A 79 5.22 4.13 -2.62
N PHE A 80 4.72 5.34 -2.43
CA PHE A 80 4.79 6.06 -1.15
C PHE A 80 3.39 6.25 -0.57
N VAL A 81 3.14 5.61 0.57
CA VAL A 81 1.87 5.72 1.30
C VAL A 81 2.01 6.76 2.39
N SER A 82 1.23 7.84 2.27
CA SER A 82 1.20 8.95 3.23
C SER A 82 -0.16 9.08 3.89
N TYR A 83 -0.26 9.86 4.95
CA TYR A 83 -1.53 10.25 5.55
C TYR A 83 -1.92 11.66 5.11
N HIS A 84 -3.17 11.85 4.70
CA HIS A 84 -3.73 13.13 4.30
C HIS A 84 -4.57 13.71 5.43
N GLU A 85 -4.04 14.70 6.16
CA GLU A 85 -4.67 15.21 7.40
C GLU A 85 -6.09 15.75 7.21
N GLU A 86 -6.35 16.48 6.13
CA GLU A 86 -7.67 17.10 5.93
C GLU A 86 -8.77 16.10 5.55
N MET A 87 -8.37 14.96 4.97
CA MET A 87 -9.29 13.92 4.50
C MET A 87 -9.34 12.75 5.49
N GLU A 88 -8.48 12.78 6.51
CA GLU A 88 -8.32 11.76 7.55
C GLU A 88 -8.11 10.34 6.98
N GLU A 89 -7.43 10.23 5.84
CA GLU A 89 -7.23 8.97 5.13
C GLU A 89 -5.79 8.78 4.64
N ILE A 90 -5.44 7.55 4.27
CA ILE A 90 -4.20 7.26 3.57
C ILE A 90 -4.28 7.69 2.09
N GLN A 91 -3.14 8.09 1.55
CA GLN A 91 -3.00 8.47 0.15
C GLN A 91 -1.88 7.65 -0.50
N PHE A 92 -2.14 7.18 -1.72
CA PHE A 92 -1.15 6.51 -2.55
C PHE A 92 -0.47 7.51 -3.48
N ASN A 93 0.85 7.65 -3.32
CA ASN A 93 1.67 8.50 -4.15
C ASN A 93 2.63 7.63 -4.98
N TYR A 94 2.74 7.95 -6.27
CA TYR A 94 3.61 7.24 -7.20
C TYR A 94 4.82 8.12 -7.51
N VAL A 95 6.00 7.69 -7.06
CA VAL A 95 7.25 8.48 -7.11
C VAL A 95 8.26 7.79 -8.02
N LYS A 96 9.13 8.55 -8.69
CA LYS A 96 10.26 8.01 -9.47
C LYS A 96 11.57 8.15 -8.74
#